data_AF-O83911-F1
#
_entry.id   AF-O83911-F1
#
_cell.length_a   1.000
_cell.length_b   1.000
_cell.length_c   1.000
_cell.angle_alpha   90.00
_cell.angle_beta   90.00
_cell.angle_gamma   90.00
#
_symmetry.space_group_name_H-M   'P 1'
#
loop_
_entity.id
_entity.type
_entity.pdbx_description
1 polymer ?
#
loop_
_entity_poly.entity_id
_entity_poly.type
_entity_poly.pdbx_seq_one_letter_code
_entity_poly.pdbx_strand_id
1 'polypeptide(L)'
;MEPAVILRPLLEKGELKQSVERAQRARYVLYEVQDQGLNFVTASVLADVSAVEKMGLIRRTGKLFSDQEYCDLLNQKVFTVHPDMRGSLKEQGVAFASVEARAYGHWYGIFEVAFPWLPLSVFEDFVLYLRDTKSLSLDEQTAAAVKESFLACRRYSERELDVLFERVLSGE
;
A
#
# COMPACT_ATOMS: atom_id res chain seq x y z
N MET A 1 3.74 20.79 11.78
CA MET A 1 4.14 20.02 10.57
C MET A 1 2.93 19.23 10.15
N GLU A 2 2.55 19.27 8.87
CA GLU A 2 1.38 18.54 8.38
C GLU A 2 1.69 17.05 8.19
N PRO A 3 0.72 16.13 8.39
CA PRO A 3 0.91 14.69 8.16
C PRO A 3 1.42 14.35 6.76
N ALA A 4 0.98 15.08 5.72
CA ALA A 4 1.49 14.95 4.36
C ALA A 4 3.01 15.13 4.28
N VAL A 5 3.55 16.12 4.99
CA VAL A 5 5.01 16.42 5.03
C VAL A 5 5.77 15.38 5.84
N ILE A 6 5.11 14.75 6.82
CA ILE A 6 5.66 13.65 7.62
C ILE A 6 5.81 12.40 6.76
N LEU A 7 4.79 12.04 5.99
CA LEU A 7 4.72 10.79 5.21
C LEU A 7 5.48 10.85 3.87
N ARG A 8 5.72 12.04 3.33
CA ARG A 8 6.35 12.23 2.01
C ARG A 8 7.68 11.47 1.82
N PRO A 9 8.64 11.48 2.76
CA PRO A 9 9.89 10.73 2.57
C PRO A 9 9.69 9.22 2.44
N LEU A 10 8.76 8.66 3.22
CA LEU A 10 8.39 7.25 3.13
C LEU A 10 7.75 6.93 1.77
N LEU A 11 6.80 7.75 1.35
CA LEU A 11 6.09 7.56 0.08
C LEU A 11 7.01 7.73 -1.14
N GLU A 12 7.88 8.74 -1.16
CA GLU A 12 8.69 9.06 -2.35
C GLU A 12 9.99 8.26 -2.44
N LYS A 13 10.55 7.81 -1.30
CA LYS A 13 11.91 7.24 -1.24
C LYS A 13 12.05 6.02 -0.35
N GLY A 14 10.97 5.57 0.30
CA GLY A 14 11.04 4.50 1.30
C GLY A 14 11.77 4.90 2.59
N GLU A 15 11.94 6.20 2.85
CA GLU A 15 12.68 6.74 4.00
C GLU A 15 11.83 6.72 5.29
N LEU A 16 11.60 5.51 5.81
CA LEU A 16 10.79 5.29 7.02
C LEU A 16 11.35 6.03 8.24
N LYS A 17 12.67 5.96 8.47
CA LYS A 17 13.33 6.59 9.61
C LYS A 17 13.11 8.10 9.62
N GLN A 18 13.29 8.74 8.47
CA GLN A 18 13.07 10.18 8.34
C GLN A 18 11.62 10.56 8.63
N SER A 19 10.65 9.75 8.18
CA SER A 19 9.23 9.99 8.41
C SER A 19 8.86 9.83 9.89
N VAL A 20 9.39 8.81 10.57
CA VAL A 20 9.21 8.61 12.02
C VAL A 20 9.81 9.77 12.82
N GLU A 21 11.04 10.19 12.50
CA GLU A 21 11.69 11.33 13.17
C GLU A 21 10.93 12.65 12.97
N ARG A 22 10.27 12.83 11.82
CA ARG A 22 9.40 13.99 11.56
C ARG A 22 8.14 13.95 12.42
N ALA A 23 7.49 12.79 12.52
CA ALA A 23 6.33 12.59 13.38
C ALA A 23 6.66 12.88 14.85
N GLN A 24 7.77 12.33 15.35
CA GLN A 24 8.24 12.53 16.72
C GLN A 24 8.55 14.00 17.02
N ARG A 25 9.26 14.69 16.11
CA ARG A 25 9.54 16.12 16.26
C ARG A 25 8.26 16.96 16.28
N ALA A 26 7.26 16.56 15.52
CA ALA A 26 5.95 17.19 15.50
C ALA A 26 5.01 16.72 16.62
N ARG A 27 5.47 15.81 17.50
CA ARG A 27 4.73 15.22 18.63
C ARG A 27 3.44 14.49 18.24
N TYR A 28 3.41 13.90 17.05
CA TYR A 28 2.32 13.01 16.67
C TYR A 28 2.51 11.60 17.24
N VAL A 29 1.42 10.97 17.62
CA VAL A 29 1.34 9.51 17.73
C VAL A 29 1.34 8.94 16.31
N LEU A 30 2.15 7.91 16.03
CA LEU A 30 2.33 7.41 14.66
C LEU A 30 1.02 6.94 14.01
N TYR A 31 0.12 6.34 14.81
CA TYR A 31 -1.21 5.89 14.39
C TYR A 31 -2.13 7.05 13.93
N GLU A 32 -1.91 8.25 14.46
CA GLU A 32 -2.69 9.45 14.16
C GLU A 32 -2.13 10.26 12.97
N VAL A 33 -0.96 9.87 12.44
CA VAL A 33 -0.37 10.54 11.26
C VAL A 33 -1.10 10.08 10.01
N GLN A 34 -2.07 10.88 9.57
CA GLN A 34 -2.89 10.59 8.41
C GLN A 34 -3.14 11.85 7.55
N ASP A 35 -3.07 11.71 6.24
CA ASP A 35 -3.46 12.75 5.27
C ASP A 35 -4.24 12.11 4.12
N GLN A 36 -5.53 12.45 3.98
CA GLN A 36 -6.41 11.89 2.96
C GLN A 36 -6.37 10.35 2.88
N GLY A 37 -6.36 9.68 4.04
CA GLY A 37 -6.26 8.23 4.16
C GLY A 37 -4.85 7.66 3.93
N LEU A 38 -3.88 8.46 3.49
CA LEU A 38 -2.48 8.06 3.50
C LEU A 38 -1.97 8.05 4.95
N ASN A 39 -1.45 6.90 5.37
CA ASN A 39 -0.79 6.69 6.66
C ASN A 39 0.55 5.98 6.46
N PHE A 40 1.26 5.64 7.53
CA PHE A 40 2.53 4.93 7.43
C PHE A 40 2.42 3.59 6.68
N VAL A 41 1.41 2.78 6.98
CA VAL A 41 1.20 1.46 6.37
C VAL A 41 0.95 1.62 4.87
N THR A 42 -0.04 2.42 4.48
CA THR A 42 -0.37 2.63 3.06
C THR A 42 0.78 3.31 2.31
N ALA A 43 1.50 4.25 2.94
CA ALA A 43 2.67 4.89 2.34
C ALA A 43 3.81 3.89 2.10
N SER A 44 4.02 2.93 2.99
CA SER A 44 5.04 1.88 2.80
C SER A 44 4.72 0.95 1.64
N VAL A 45 3.44 0.64 1.43
CA VAL A 45 2.96 -0.20 0.32
C VAL A 45 3.06 0.57 -1.00
N LEU A 46 2.65 1.84 -1.02
CA LEU A 46 2.69 2.72 -2.19
C LEU A 46 4.08 3.31 -2.49
N ALA A 47 5.06 3.11 -1.62
CA ALA A 47 6.36 3.77 -1.70
C ALA A 47 7.04 3.57 -3.08
N ASP A 48 7.62 4.61 -3.66
CA ASP A 48 8.35 4.51 -4.94
C ASP A 48 9.74 3.87 -4.75
N VAL A 49 9.73 2.57 -4.45
CA VAL A 49 10.92 1.71 -4.23
C VAL A 49 10.82 0.44 -5.05
N SER A 50 11.97 -0.22 -5.25
CA SER A 50 12.04 -1.47 -6.01
C SER A 50 11.18 -2.58 -5.38
N ALA A 51 10.73 -3.53 -6.21
CA ALA A 51 9.98 -4.69 -5.72
C ALA A 51 10.78 -5.53 -4.69
N VAL A 52 12.11 -5.58 -4.84
CA VAL A 52 13.03 -6.28 -3.93
C VAL A 52 13.02 -5.66 -2.53
N GLU A 53 12.92 -4.35 -2.44
CA GLU A 53 12.93 -3.62 -1.16
C GLU A 53 11.53 -3.52 -0.53
N LYS A 54 10.48 -3.72 -1.33
CA LYS A 54 9.08 -3.48 -0.94
C LYS A 54 8.69 -4.20 0.34
N MET A 55 8.89 -5.51 0.40
CA MET A 55 8.53 -6.30 1.58
C MET A 55 9.39 -5.96 2.80
N GLY A 56 10.66 -5.61 2.61
CA GLY A 56 11.51 -5.12 3.69
C GLY A 56 10.98 -3.81 4.29
N LEU A 57 10.49 -2.90 3.46
CA LEU A 57 9.89 -1.65 3.90
C LEU A 57 8.55 -1.87 4.60
N ILE A 58 7.67 -2.68 4.03
CA ILE A 58 6.36 -3.03 4.61
C ILE A 58 6.55 -3.67 5.98
N ARG A 59 7.44 -4.67 6.11
CA ARG A 59 7.70 -5.36 7.40
C ARG A 59 8.27 -4.40 8.45
N ARG A 60 9.22 -3.54 8.09
CA ARG A 60 9.77 -2.53 9.02
C ARG A 60 8.72 -1.54 9.49
N THR A 61 7.82 -1.13 8.59
CA THR A 61 6.74 -0.21 8.91
C THR A 61 5.68 -0.88 9.79
N GLY A 62 5.30 -2.12 9.47
CA GLY A 62 4.29 -2.84 10.24
C GLY A 62 4.72 -3.19 11.66
N LYS A 63 6.02 -3.28 11.95
CA LYS A 63 6.55 -3.42 13.33
C LYS A 63 6.24 -2.21 14.24
N LEU A 64 5.85 -1.07 13.67
CA LEU A 64 5.53 0.15 14.42
C LEU A 64 4.12 0.12 15.02
N PHE A 65 3.29 -0.83 14.61
CA PHE A 65 1.87 -0.90 14.94
C PHE A 65 1.54 -2.28 15.50
N SER A 66 0.57 -2.33 16.43
CA SER A 66 -0.08 -3.58 16.81
C SER A 66 -0.82 -4.22 15.63
N ASP A 67 -1.31 -5.44 15.79
CA ASP A 67 -2.04 -6.14 14.74
C ASP A 67 -3.38 -5.44 14.43
N GLN A 68 -4.07 -4.96 15.48
CA GLN A 68 -5.30 -4.18 15.34
C GLN A 68 -5.05 -2.84 14.63
N GLU A 69 -4.06 -2.06 15.10
CA GLU A 69 -3.73 -0.79 14.46
C GLU A 69 -3.30 -0.99 12.99
N TYR A 70 -2.55 -2.06 12.70
CA TYR A 70 -2.15 -2.37 11.33
C TYR A 70 -3.37 -2.67 10.44
N CYS A 71 -4.31 -3.47 10.95
CA CYS A 71 -5.57 -3.78 10.25
C CYS A 71 -6.39 -2.51 9.99
N ASP A 72 -6.57 -1.67 11.01
CA ASP A 72 -7.31 -0.42 10.93
C ASP A 72 -6.70 0.51 9.87
N LEU A 73 -5.37 0.69 9.89
CA LEU A 73 -4.64 1.52 8.93
C LEU A 73 -4.68 0.96 7.51
N LEU A 74 -4.67 -0.37 7.34
CA LEU A 74 -4.71 -1.03 6.04
C LEU A 74 -6.09 -0.93 5.38
N ASN A 75 -7.16 -0.92 6.19
CA ASN A 75 -8.55 -0.82 5.73
C ASN A 75 -8.98 0.62 5.40
N GLN A 76 -8.16 1.63 5.69
CA GLN A 76 -8.43 3.00 5.27
C GLN A 76 -8.37 3.12 3.74
N LYS A 77 -9.42 3.69 3.15
CA LYS A 77 -9.36 4.13 1.75
C LYS A 77 -8.37 5.28 1.66
N VAL A 78 -7.52 5.26 0.64
CA VAL A 78 -6.54 6.32 0.36
C VAL A 78 -6.98 7.13 -0.85
N PHE A 79 -6.93 8.46 -0.72
CA PHE A 79 -7.14 9.35 -1.85
C PHE A 79 -5.86 9.40 -2.69
N THR A 80 -5.91 8.81 -3.87
CA THR A 80 -4.73 8.68 -4.74
C THR A 80 -5.13 8.58 -6.20
N VAL A 81 -4.16 8.71 -7.10
CA VAL A 81 -4.36 8.49 -8.54
C VAL A 81 -4.24 7.00 -8.84
N HIS A 82 -5.10 6.47 -9.71
CA HIS A 82 -5.03 5.08 -10.17
C HIS A 82 -3.67 4.80 -10.85
N PRO A 83 -3.00 3.66 -10.60
CA PRO A 83 -1.68 3.38 -11.16
C PRO A 83 -1.58 3.48 -12.68
N ASP A 84 -2.61 3.07 -13.43
CA ASP A 84 -2.68 3.27 -14.88
C ASP A 84 -2.48 4.73 -15.30
N MET A 85 -3.10 5.65 -14.56
CA MET A 85 -2.99 7.08 -14.84
C MET A 85 -1.67 7.66 -14.33
N ARG A 86 -1.01 7.04 -13.33
CA ARG A 86 0.27 7.55 -12.80
C ARG A 86 1.35 7.60 -13.87
N GLY A 87 1.40 6.58 -14.73
CA GLY A 87 2.34 6.54 -15.87
C GLY A 87 2.12 7.72 -16.81
N SER A 88 0.89 7.90 -17.29
CA SER A 88 0.54 8.98 -18.21
C SER A 88 0.72 10.37 -17.59
N LEU A 89 0.36 10.56 -16.31
CA LEU A 89 0.58 11.84 -15.62
C LEU A 89 2.07 12.15 -15.48
N LYS A 90 2.90 11.15 -15.19
CA LYS A 90 4.35 11.31 -15.10
C LYS A 90 4.95 11.72 -16.46
N GLU A 91 4.48 11.11 -17.55
CA GLU A 91 4.88 11.49 -18.91
C GLU A 91 4.45 12.92 -19.28
N GLN A 92 3.32 13.39 -18.74
CA GLN A 92 2.82 14.75 -18.89
C GLN A 92 3.51 15.77 -17.96
N GLY A 93 4.49 15.33 -17.15
CA GLY A 93 5.21 16.19 -16.21
C GLY A 93 4.40 16.59 -14.97
N VAL A 94 3.26 15.95 -14.72
CA VAL A 94 2.45 16.16 -13.50
C VAL A 94 3.09 15.38 -12.36
N ALA A 95 3.59 16.09 -11.35
CA ALA A 95 4.13 15.45 -10.16
C ALA A 95 3.01 14.80 -9.35
N PHE A 96 3.20 13.54 -8.94
CA PHE A 96 2.17 12.74 -8.26
C PHE A 96 1.61 13.37 -6.97
N ALA A 97 2.44 14.15 -6.25
CA ALA A 97 2.04 14.87 -5.04
C ALA A 97 1.57 16.31 -5.31
N SER A 98 1.41 16.72 -6.57
CA SER A 98 0.98 18.08 -6.92
C SER A 98 -0.52 18.26 -6.71
N VAL A 99 -0.94 19.52 -6.60
CA VAL A 99 -2.37 19.87 -6.52
C VAL A 99 -3.06 19.49 -7.83
N GLU A 100 -2.39 19.54 -8.98
CA GLU A 100 -2.98 19.11 -10.26
C GLU A 100 -3.26 17.60 -10.28
N ALA A 101 -2.36 16.76 -9.74
CA ALA A 101 -2.59 15.32 -9.66
C ALA A 101 -3.85 14.97 -8.84
N ARG A 102 -4.22 15.81 -7.86
CA ARG A 102 -5.43 15.61 -7.04
C ARG A 102 -6.72 15.66 -7.85
N ALA A 103 -6.74 16.34 -8.99
CA ALA A 103 -7.92 16.38 -9.87
C ALA A 103 -8.25 15.00 -10.48
N TYR A 104 -7.26 14.10 -10.52
CA TYR A 104 -7.40 12.73 -11.02
C TYR A 104 -7.51 11.71 -9.87
N GLY A 105 -7.54 12.20 -8.63
CA GLY A 105 -7.58 11.37 -7.42
C GLY A 105 -8.98 10.83 -7.15
N HIS A 106 -9.05 9.57 -6.72
CA HIS A 106 -10.24 8.97 -6.15
C HIS A 106 -9.86 8.19 -4.87
N TRP A 107 -10.88 7.77 -4.13
CA TRP A 107 -10.70 6.94 -2.94
C TRP A 107 -10.61 5.48 -3.33
N TYR A 108 -9.50 4.83 -3.00
CA TYR A 108 -9.25 3.44 -3.33
C TYR A 108 -8.90 2.62 -2.09
N GLY A 109 -9.26 1.33 -2.11
CA GLY A 109 -8.66 0.36 -1.19
C GLY A 109 -7.21 0.11 -1.57
N ILE A 110 -6.31 0.01 -0.58
CA ILE A 110 -4.88 -0.18 -0.85
C ILE A 110 -4.60 -1.43 -1.72
N PHE A 111 -5.40 -2.47 -1.53
CA PHE A 111 -5.29 -3.71 -2.30
C PHE A 111 -5.63 -3.56 -3.78
N GLU A 112 -6.57 -2.67 -4.12
CA GLU A 112 -7.02 -2.43 -5.49
C GLU A 112 -5.94 -1.68 -6.28
N VAL A 113 -5.22 -0.74 -5.65
CA VAL A 113 -4.30 0.18 -6.33
C VAL A 113 -2.82 -0.09 -6.11
N ALA A 114 -2.43 -1.02 -5.24
CA ALA A 114 -1.02 -1.33 -5.02
C ALA A 114 -0.59 -2.67 -5.63
N PHE A 115 -1.17 -3.76 -5.13
CA PHE A 115 -0.65 -5.11 -5.42
C PHE A 115 -0.81 -5.58 -6.86
N PRO A 116 -1.90 -5.26 -7.60
CA PRO A 116 -2.01 -5.57 -9.03
C PRO A 116 -0.87 -5.02 -9.89
N TRP A 117 -0.13 -4.05 -9.36
CA TRP A 117 0.97 -3.38 -10.04
C TRP A 117 2.36 -3.84 -9.60
N LEU A 118 2.42 -4.70 -8.58
CA LEU A 118 3.65 -5.31 -8.06
C LEU A 118 3.79 -6.76 -8.58
N PRO A 119 5.01 -7.32 -8.62
CA PRO A 119 5.18 -8.74 -8.93
C PRO A 119 4.33 -9.62 -8.01
N LEU A 120 3.81 -10.73 -8.54
CA LEU A 120 2.90 -11.63 -7.81
C LEU A 120 3.52 -12.14 -6.50
N SER A 121 4.83 -12.43 -6.53
CA SER A 121 5.60 -12.85 -5.36
C SER A 121 5.59 -11.84 -4.21
N VAL A 122 5.49 -10.54 -4.51
CA VAL A 122 5.38 -9.51 -3.46
C VAL A 122 4.03 -9.58 -2.76
N PHE A 123 2.96 -9.90 -3.49
CA PHE A 123 1.64 -10.11 -2.89
C PHE A 123 1.58 -11.41 -2.09
N GLU A 124 2.15 -12.50 -2.60
CA GLU A 124 2.30 -13.76 -1.86
C GLU A 124 3.04 -13.54 -0.53
N ASP A 125 4.20 -12.91 -0.57
CA ASP A 125 4.98 -12.57 0.63
C ASP A 125 4.22 -11.66 1.58
N PHE A 126 3.36 -10.78 1.05
CA PHE A 126 2.51 -9.89 1.84
C PHE A 126 1.42 -10.66 2.59
N VAL A 127 0.73 -11.57 1.90
CA VAL A 127 -0.30 -12.43 2.53
C VAL A 127 0.33 -13.32 3.61
N LEU A 128 1.50 -13.92 3.33
CA LEU A 128 2.25 -14.68 4.34
C LEU A 128 2.65 -13.82 5.53
N TYR A 129 3.09 -12.57 5.29
CA TYR A 129 3.40 -11.62 6.36
C TYR A 129 2.18 -11.29 7.22
N LEU A 130 1.03 -11.04 6.59
CA LEU A 130 -0.22 -10.79 7.31
C LEU A 130 -0.56 -11.98 8.23
N ARG A 131 -0.53 -13.20 7.69
CA ARG A 131 -0.86 -14.42 8.43
C ARG A 131 0.13 -14.69 9.56
N ASP A 132 1.41 -14.84 9.20
CA ASP A 132 2.44 -15.39 10.08
C ASP A 132 2.97 -14.35 11.07
N THR A 133 2.88 -13.06 10.75
CA THR A 133 3.41 -11.98 11.60
C THR A 133 2.35 -11.08 12.19
N LYS A 134 1.22 -10.87 11.51
CA LYS A 134 0.14 -9.98 11.99
C LYS A 134 -1.11 -10.73 12.47
N SER A 135 -1.15 -12.05 12.37
CA SER A 135 -2.36 -12.83 12.67
C SER A 135 -3.59 -12.32 11.93
N LEU A 136 -3.38 -11.76 10.72
CA LEU A 136 -4.42 -11.22 9.84
C LEU A 136 -4.55 -12.09 8.60
N SER A 137 -5.76 -12.21 8.08
CA SER A 137 -6.04 -12.86 6.80
C SER A 137 -6.96 -11.97 5.96
N LEU A 138 -6.95 -12.20 4.65
CA LEU A 138 -7.95 -11.62 3.76
C LEU A 138 -9.24 -12.40 3.94
N ASP A 139 -10.35 -11.71 4.21
CA ASP A 139 -11.66 -12.35 4.10
C ASP A 139 -11.99 -12.65 2.62
N GLU A 140 -12.99 -13.50 2.40
CA GLU A 140 -13.38 -13.95 1.06
C GLU A 140 -13.75 -12.78 0.14
N GLN A 141 -14.39 -11.75 0.68
CA GLN A 141 -14.80 -10.57 -0.08
C GLN A 141 -13.60 -9.75 -0.53
N THR A 142 -12.65 -9.51 0.37
CA THR A 142 -11.41 -8.80 0.11
C THR A 142 -10.58 -9.58 -0.89
N ALA A 143 -10.40 -10.88 -0.69
CA ALA A 143 -9.67 -11.75 -1.61
C ALA A 143 -10.28 -11.70 -3.03
N ALA A 144 -11.61 -11.78 -3.15
CA ALA A 144 -12.29 -11.66 -4.44
C ALA A 144 -12.03 -10.30 -5.11
N ALA A 145 -12.13 -9.20 -4.37
CA ALA A 145 -11.87 -7.86 -4.88
C ALA A 145 -10.41 -7.67 -5.32
N VAL A 146 -9.44 -8.23 -4.58
CA VAL A 146 -8.03 -8.19 -4.97
C VAL A 146 -7.82 -8.99 -6.26
N LYS A 147 -8.41 -10.19 -6.36
CA LYS A 147 -8.33 -11.04 -7.56
C LYS A 147 -8.91 -10.33 -8.79
N GLU A 148 -10.07 -9.70 -8.66
CA GLU A 148 -10.67 -8.90 -9.74
C GLU A 148 -9.75 -7.76 -10.17
N SER A 149 -9.09 -7.10 -9.22
CA SER A 149 -8.12 -6.03 -9.51
C SER A 149 -6.89 -6.54 -10.25
N PHE A 150 -6.39 -7.75 -9.93
CA PHE A 150 -5.32 -8.41 -10.70
C PHE A 150 -5.77 -8.80 -12.11
N LEU A 151 -7.00 -9.28 -12.29
CA LEU A 151 -7.54 -9.60 -13.62
C LEU A 151 -7.68 -8.33 -14.47
N ALA A 152 -8.15 -7.24 -13.87
CA ALA A 152 -8.34 -5.96 -14.54
C ALA A 152 -7.02 -5.37 -15.09
N CYS A 153 -5.88 -5.60 -14.42
CA CYS A 153 -4.59 -5.09 -14.88
C CYS A 153 -4.03 -5.87 -16.09
N ARG A 154 -4.58 -7.05 -16.42
CA ARG A 154 -4.18 -7.91 -17.56
C ARG A 154 -2.69 -8.31 -17.59
N ARG A 155 -2.01 -8.27 -16.45
CA ARG A 155 -0.58 -8.62 -16.31
C ARG A 155 -0.34 -10.10 -16.00
N TYR A 156 -1.37 -10.80 -15.53
CA TYR A 156 -1.33 -12.19 -15.08
C TYR A 156 -2.44 -12.98 -15.76
N SER A 157 -2.21 -14.26 -16.01
CA SER A 157 -3.27 -15.12 -16.53
C SER A 157 -4.27 -15.48 -15.43
N GLU A 158 -5.53 -15.70 -15.82
CA GLU A 158 -6.59 -16.14 -14.90
C GLU A 158 -6.18 -17.42 -14.17
N ARG A 159 -5.55 -18.38 -14.87
CA ARG A 159 -5.06 -19.63 -14.28
C ARG A 159 -4.00 -19.42 -13.20
N GLU A 160 -3.05 -18.50 -13.40
CA GLU A 160 -2.05 -18.17 -12.38
C GLU A 160 -2.71 -17.55 -11.13
N LEU A 161 -3.69 -16.68 -11.34
CA LEU A 161 -4.45 -16.05 -10.25
C LEU A 161 -5.34 -17.05 -9.52
N ASP A 162 -5.96 -18.01 -10.21
CA ASP A 162 -6.75 -19.06 -9.58
C ASP A 162 -5.91 -19.86 -8.59
N VAL A 163 -4.75 -20.36 -9.04
CA VAL A 163 -3.82 -21.13 -8.19
C VAL A 163 -3.34 -20.31 -6.99
N LEU A 164 -3.02 -19.03 -7.20
CA LEU A 164 -2.62 -18.14 -6.11
C LEU A 164 -3.74 -17.97 -5.09
N PHE A 165 -4.93 -17.58 -5.53
CA PHE A 165 -6.02 -17.22 -4.61
C PHE A 165 -6.62 -18.45 -3.93
N GLU A 166 -6.54 -19.64 -4.54
CA GLU A 166 -6.81 -20.90 -3.84
C GLU A 166 -5.87 -21.08 -2.64
N ARG A 167 -4.56 -20.82 -2.80
CA ARG A 167 -3.57 -20.92 -1.71
C ARG A 167 -3.77 -19.85 -0.63
N VAL A 168 -4.10 -18.62 -1.05
CA VAL A 168 -4.40 -17.50 -0.14
C VAL A 168 -5.61 -17.82 0.74
N LEU A 169 -6.67 -18.40 0.16
CA LEU A 169 -7.90 -18.74 0.87
C LEU A 169 -7.79 -20.04 1.69
N SER A 170 -6.98 -21.02 1.23
CA SER A 170 -6.73 -22.24 1.99
C SER A 170 -5.80 -22.01 3.20
N GLY A 171 -5.07 -20.90 3.20
CA GLY A 171 -4.08 -20.60 4.24
C GLY A 171 -2.81 -21.43 4.11
N GLU A 172 -2.50 -21.94 2.92
CA GLU A 172 -1.27 -22.69 2.59
C GLU A 172 -0.06 -21.80 2.24
#